data_AF-A0A4Q5NJJ3-F1
#
_entry.id   AF-A0A4Q5NJJ3-F1
#
_cell.length_a   1.000
_cell.length_b   1.000
_cell.length_c   1.000
_cell.angle_alpha   90.00
_cell.angle_beta   90.00
_cell.angle_gamma   90.00
#
_symmetry.space_group_name_H-M   'P 1'
#
loop_
_entity.id
_entity.type
_entity.pdbx_description
1 polymer ?
#
loop_
_entity_poly.entity_id
_entity_poly.type
_entity_poly.pdbx_seq_one_letter_code
_entity_poly.pdbx_strand_id
1 'polypeptide(L)'
;MCAVAGFAFLFIVFAIWNLFHGKTDDAVVGFIAGSILAVFAYAFAREQNEAGRFLSFLEENETTLKNGATVDYHGAPVSLTTEATQFMVCISFIILTTQTPSRFYIRGSHKTAGIGIIYSVVTLFCGWWGIPHGPIYSIAALYRNVRGGHKRTVAVLLEEIAAANAEEQKNKPETQPTSPPPQPIQPMENQTAPVKLSKEKGKDPNSPWS
;
A
#
# COMPACT_ATOMS: atom_id res chain seq x y z
N MET A 1 7.07 10.72 -0.28
CA MET A 1 8.14 10.12 -1.11
C MET A 1 8.31 10.79 -2.47
N CYS A 2 7.23 10.99 -3.24
CA CYS A 2 7.30 11.57 -4.59
C CYS A 2 8.01 12.94 -4.64
N ALA A 3 7.86 13.77 -3.60
CA ALA A 3 8.53 15.06 -3.52
C ALA A 3 10.06 14.95 -3.42
N VAL A 4 10.60 14.13 -2.50
CA VAL A 4 12.06 14.00 -2.29
C VAL A 4 12.74 13.35 -3.50
N ALA A 5 12.12 12.30 -4.07
CA ALA A 5 12.59 11.70 -5.31
C ALA A 5 12.52 12.69 -6.50
N GLY A 6 11.46 13.50 -6.57
CA GLY A 6 11.33 14.56 -7.57
C GLY A 6 12.42 15.63 -7.45
N PHE A 7 12.76 16.07 -6.24
CA PHE A 7 13.86 17.03 -6.04
C PHE A 7 15.23 16.44 -6.39
N ALA A 8 15.49 15.18 -6.02
CA ALA A 8 16.72 14.50 -6.42
C ALA A 8 16.87 14.47 -7.95
N PHE A 9 15.78 14.13 -8.65
CA PHE A 9 15.73 14.17 -10.12
C PHE A 9 15.99 15.57 -10.67
N LEU A 10 15.33 16.60 -10.14
CA LEU A 10 15.54 17.99 -10.57
C LEU A 10 16.99 18.46 -10.40
N PHE A 11 17.65 18.12 -9.28
CA PHE A 11 19.05 18.46 -9.06
C PHE A 11 19.98 17.77 -10.06
N ILE A 12 19.72 16.51 -10.40
CA ILE A 12 20.49 15.77 -11.40
C ILE A 12 20.29 16.38 -12.81
N VAL A 13 19.04 16.68 -13.18
CA VAL A 13 18.73 17.32 -14.48
C VAL A 13 19.39 18.71 -14.57
N PHE A 14 19.34 19.50 -13.50
CA PHE A 14 19.99 20.81 -13.45
C PHE A 14 21.52 20.71 -13.52
N ALA A 15 22.12 19.70 -12.88
CA ALA A 15 23.56 19.44 -12.96
C ALA A 15 23.98 19.09 -14.40
N ILE A 16 23.20 18.26 -15.09
CA ILE A 16 23.41 17.93 -16.51
C ILE A 16 23.30 19.19 -17.38
N TRP A 17 22.28 20.03 -17.14
CA TRP A 17 22.13 21.30 -17.85
C TRP A 17 23.34 22.23 -17.69
N ASN A 18 23.88 22.36 -16.46
CA ASN A 18 25.06 23.17 -16.18
C ASN A 18 26.33 22.61 -16.83
N LEU A 19 26.44 21.29 -16.93
CA LEU A 19 27.56 20.63 -17.62
C LEU A 19 27.60 21.01 -19.11
N PHE A 20 26.44 21.06 -19.78
CA PHE A 20 26.35 21.49 -21.19
C PHE A 20 26.66 22.98 -21.40
N HIS A 21 26.50 23.81 -20.36
CA HIS A 21 26.80 25.26 -20.42
C HIS A 21 28.23 25.58 -19.97
N GLY A 22 29.09 24.58 -19.78
CA GLY A 22 30.50 24.77 -19.38
C GLY A 22 30.70 25.21 -17.93
N LYS A 23 29.66 25.18 -17.10
CA LYS A 23 29.72 25.51 -15.66
C LYS A 23 30.00 24.24 -14.85
N THR A 24 31.24 23.76 -14.90
CA THR A 24 31.64 22.49 -14.26
C THR A 24 31.51 22.53 -12.75
N ASP A 25 31.81 23.66 -12.11
CA ASP A 25 31.77 23.79 -10.65
C ASP A 25 30.33 23.64 -10.12
N ASP A 26 29.37 24.28 -10.79
CA ASP A 26 27.95 24.19 -10.44
C ASP A 26 27.38 22.79 -10.72
N ALA A 27 27.86 22.13 -11.78
CA ALA A 27 27.44 20.79 -12.13
C ALA A 27 27.87 19.76 -11.06
N VAL A 28 29.11 19.85 -10.56
CA VAL A 28 29.63 18.96 -9.51
C VAL A 28 28.78 19.07 -8.25
N VAL A 29 28.48 20.29 -7.80
CA VAL A 29 27.63 20.52 -6.62
C VAL A 29 26.24 19.91 -6.83
N GLY A 30 25.65 20.09 -8.01
CA GLY A 30 24.35 19.52 -8.35
C GLY A 30 24.31 17.99 -8.31
N PHE A 31 25.33 17.32 -8.85
CA PHE A 31 25.44 15.85 -8.80
C PHE A 31 25.62 15.32 -7.37
N ILE A 32 26.44 15.99 -6.56
CA ILE A 32 26.65 15.60 -5.15
C ILE A 32 25.33 15.73 -4.37
N ALA A 33 24.70 16.90 -4.45
CA ALA A 33 23.43 17.15 -3.76
C ALA A 33 22.32 16.19 -4.23
N GLY A 34 22.19 16.00 -5.56
CA GLY A 34 21.22 15.07 -6.14
C GLY A 34 21.44 13.62 -5.71
N SER A 35 22.69 13.17 -5.65
CA SER A 35 23.04 11.80 -5.21
C SER A 35 22.71 11.58 -3.74
N ILE A 36 23.03 12.56 -2.87
CA ILE A 36 22.68 12.49 -1.44
C ILE A 36 21.16 12.38 -1.26
N LEU A 37 20.40 13.22 -1.96
CA LEU A 37 18.93 13.19 -1.92
C LEU A 37 18.36 11.87 -2.47
N ALA A 38 18.96 11.32 -3.52
CA ALA A 38 18.54 10.05 -4.10
C ALA A 38 18.81 8.87 -3.15
N VAL A 39 19.99 8.80 -2.53
CA VAL A 39 20.32 7.78 -1.52
C VAL A 39 19.38 7.89 -0.32
N PHE A 40 19.12 9.12 0.12
CA PHE A 40 18.17 9.36 1.20
C PHE A 40 16.76 8.89 0.83
N ALA A 41 16.26 9.28 -0.35
CA ALA A 41 14.96 8.83 -0.85
C ALA A 41 14.86 7.31 -0.96
N TYR A 42 15.92 6.65 -1.41
CA TYR A 42 15.99 5.20 -1.51
C TYR A 42 15.99 4.52 -0.14
N ALA A 43 16.84 4.96 0.79
CA ALA A 43 16.88 4.42 2.15
C ALA A 43 15.53 4.57 2.85
N PHE A 44 14.87 5.70 2.62
CA PHE A 44 13.57 6.01 3.20
C PHE A 44 12.43 5.24 2.53
N ALA A 45 12.50 5.03 1.21
CA ALA A 45 11.57 4.17 0.48
C ALA A 45 11.68 2.72 0.95
N ARG A 46 12.91 2.24 1.15
CA ARG A 46 13.17 0.93 1.74
C ARG A 46 12.51 0.80 3.11
N GLU A 47 12.63 1.82 3.98
CA GLU A 47 12.08 1.76 5.32
C GLU A 47 10.54 1.70 5.36
N GLN A 48 9.84 2.40 4.46
CA GLN A 48 8.38 2.30 4.38
C GLN A 48 7.90 0.97 3.79
N ASN A 49 8.66 0.38 2.86
CA ASN A 49 8.34 -0.95 2.33
C ASN A 49 8.40 -2.03 3.43
N GLU A 50 9.33 -1.91 4.39
CA GLU A 50 9.39 -2.82 5.55
C GLU A 50 8.19 -2.64 6.50
N ALA A 51 7.64 -1.42 6.62
CA ALA A 51 6.45 -1.19 7.43
C ALA A 51 5.23 -1.96 6.86
N GLY A 52 5.04 -1.92 5.53
CA GLY A 52 4.00 -2.69 4.85
C GLY A 52 4.18 -4.20 5.03
N ARG A 53 5.41 -4.70 4.93
CA ARG A 53 5.70 -6.13 5.15
C ARG A 53 5.32 -6.61 6.55
N PHE A 54 5.52 -5.79 7.58
CA PHE A 54 5.08 -6.14 8.92
C PHE A 54 3.56 -6.25 9.01
N LEU A 55 2.81 -5.33 8.39
CA LEU A 55 1.35 -5.38 8.38
C LEU A 55 0.82 -6.59 7.62
N SER A 56 1.39 -6.90 6.44
CA SER A 56 1.05 -8.12 5.69
C SER A 56 1.35 -9.38 6.49
N PHE A 57 2.48 -9.41 7.20
CA PHE A 57 2.81 -10.52 8.10
C PHE A 57 1.76 -10.68 9.22
N LEU A 58 1.30 -9.58 9.83
CA LEU A 58 0.27 -9.62 10.86
C LEU A 58 -1.06 -10.16 10.30
N GLU A 59 -1.45 -9.72 9.11
CA GLU A 59 -2.67 -10.17 8.42
C GLU A 59 -2.61 -11.66 8.09
N GLU A 60 -1.51 -12.14 7.50
CA GLU A 60 -1.30 -13.55 7.18
C GLU A 60 -1.37 -14.46 8.42
N ASN A 61 -0.91 -13.95 9.57
CA ASN A 61 -0.84 -14.70 10.82
C ASN A 61 -1.96 -14.35 11.80
N GLU A 62 -2.99 -13.59 11.37
CA GLU A 62 -4.04 -13.07 12.23
C GLU A 62 -4.72 -14.18 13.04
N THR A 63 -5.08 -15.28 12.38
CA THR A 63 -5.75 -16.41 13.02
C THR A 63 -4.87 -17.08 14.09
N THR A 64 -3.59 -17.29 13.79
CA THR A 64 -2.60 -17.85 14.72
C THR A 64 -2.39 -16.94 15.92
N LEU A 65 -2.30 -15.63 15.71
CA LEU A 65 -2.15 -14.64 16.78
C LEU A 65 -3.41 -14.55 17.63
N LYS A 66 -4.62 -14.57 17.02
CA LYS A 66 -5.91 -14.60 17.72
C LYS A 66 -6.10 -15.84 18.59
N ASN A 67 -5.53 -16.97 18.18
CA ASN A 67 -5.50 -18.20 18.97
C ASN A 67 -4.50 -18.17 20.14
N GLY A 68 -3.80 -17.05 20.35
CA GLY A 68 -2.84 -16.87 21.44
C GLY A 68 -1.46 -17.44 21.17
N ALA A 69 -1.19 -17.93 19.95
CA ALA A 69 0.14 -18.38 19.57
C ALA A 69 1.08 -17.19 19.35
N THR A 70 2.37 -17.43 19.53
CA THR A 70 3.42 -16.45 19.31
C THR A 70 4.14 -16.80 18.00
N VAL A 71 4.30 -15.82 17.11
CA VAL A 71 4.95 -16.00 15.81
C VAL A 71 6.24 -15.17 15.79
N ASP A 72 7.33 -15.73 15.29
CA ASP A 72 8.59 -15.01 15.19
C ASP A 72 8.59 -14.08 13.96
N TYR A 73 8.92 -12.81 14.17
CA TYR A 73 9.17 -11.83 13.12
C TYR A 73 10.60 -11.27 13.27
N HIS A 74 11.50 -11.63 12.35
CA HIS A 74 12.90 -11.18 12.36
C HIS A 74 13.67 -11.46 13.67
N GLY A 75 13.44 -12.62 14.30
CA GLY A 75 14.06 -13.01 15.57
C GLY A 75 13.41 -12.35 16.79
N ALA A 76 12.22 -11.77 16.63
CA ALA A 76 11.44 -11.18 17.69
C ALA A 76 10.10 -11.92 17.83
N PRO A 77 9.76 -12.46 19.02
CA PRO A 77 8.46 -13.09 19.24
C PRO A 77 7.34 -12.04 19.24
N VAL A 78 6.34 -12.24 18.39
CA VAL A 78 5.16 -11.37 18.23
C VAL A 78 3.91 -12.09 18.73
N SER A 79 3.19 -11.44 19.65
CA SER A 79 1.90 -11.84 20.20
C SER A 79 0.93 -10.65 20.17
N LEU A 80 -0.35 -10.87 20.42
CA LEU A 80 -1.37 -9.80 20.45
C LEU A 80 -1.05 -8.68 21.45
N THR A 81 -0.40 -9.03 22.55
CA THR A 81 0.01 -8.10 23.61
C THR A 81 1.33 -7.40 23.32
N THR A 82 2.06 -7.83 22.29
CA THR A 82 3.34 -7.22 21.92
C THR A 82 3.12 -5.78 21.48
N GLU A 83 3.89 -4.85 22.07
CA GLU A 83 3.87 -3.44 21.67
C GLU A 83 4.79 -3.21 20.47
N ALA A 84 4.22 -2.75 19.36
CA ALA A 84 4.92 -2.25 18.20
C ALA A 84 4.98 -0.72 18.26
N THR A 85 6.18 -0.17 18.11
CA THR A 85 6.44 1.27 18.19
C THR A 85 6.88 1.82 16.84
N GLN A 86 6.27 2.93 16.42
CA GLN A 86 6.71 3.69 15.24
C GLN A 86 7.25 5.06 15.67
N PHE A 87 8.35 5.49 15.07
CA PHE A 87 8.90 6.83 15.24
C PHE A 87 8.53 7.69 14.06
N MET A 88 8.35 8.99 14.30
CA MET A 88 8.02 9.94 13.24
C MET A 88 9.29 10.64 12.80
N VAL A 89 9.58 10.63 11.51
CA VAL A 89 10.56 11.57 10.95
C VAL A 89 9.80 12.76 10.35
N CYS A 90 10.29 13.96 10.61
CA CYS A 90 9.82 15.17 9.94
C CYS A 90 10.96 15.78 9.13
N ILE A 91 10.70 16.01 7.85
CA ILE A 91 11.64 16.59 6.90
C ILE A 91 10.92 17.73 6.20
N SER A 92 11.53 18.91 6.26
CA SER A 92 10.98 20.14 5.71
C SER A 92 11.95 20.75 4.71
N PHE A 93 11.44 21.17 3.56
CA PHE A 93 12.17 21.88 2.51
C PHE A 93 11.41 23.16 2.15
N ILE A 94 11.84 24.29 2.70
CA ILE A 94 11.35 25.67 2.43
C ILE A 94 9.85 25.82 2.65
N ILE A 95 9.01 25.28 1.77
CA ILE A 95 7.54 25.31 1.82
C ILE A 95 6.90 23.94 2.02
N LEU A 96 7.61 22.84 1.75
CA LEU A 96 7.07 21.48 1.85
C LEU A 96 7.52 20.85 3.16
N THR A 97 6.58 20.47 4.01
CA THR A 97 6.85 19.68 5.22
C THR A 97 6.24 18.30 5.04
N THR A 98 7.04 17.27 5.20
CA THR A 98 6.57 15.88 5.17
C THR A 98 6.83 15.22 6.51
N GLN A 99 5.80 14.60 7.07
CA GLN A 99 5.91 13.71 8.21
C GLN A 99 5.72 12.29 7.70
N THR A 100 6.61 11.38 8.08
CA THR A 100 6.48 9.98 7.70
C THR A 100 6.81 9.09 8.88
N PRO A 101 5.97 8.07 9.15
CA PRO A 101 6.30 7.04 10.11
C PRO A 101 7.47 6.16 9.66
N SER A 102 8.25 5.69 10.64
CA SER A 102 9.26 4.65 10.45
C SER A 102 8.61 3.26 10.35
N ARG A 103 9.41 2.24 10.05
CA ARG A 103 9.03 0.84 10.30
C ARG A 103 8.61 0.60 11.75
N PHE A 104 7.88 -0.49 11.95
CA PHE A 104 7.49 -0.96 13.27
C PHE A 104 8.69 -1.57 13.98
N TYR A 105 8.92 -1.14 15.22
CA TYR A 105 9.93 -1.69 16.10
C TYR A 105 9.26 -2.38 17.28
N ILE A 106 9.54 -3.68 17.45
CA ILE A 106 9.02 -4.49 18.56
C ILE A 106 9.72 -4.10 19.86
N ARG A 107 8.94 -3.73 20.87
CA ARG A 107 9.45 -3.38 22.19
C ARG A 107 9.93 -4.64 22.91
N GLY A 108 11.19 -4.63 23.37
CA GLY A 108 11.83 -5.75 24.06
C GLY A 108 12.85 -6.50 23.20
N SER A 109 12.67 -6.54 21.88
CA SER A 109 13.67 -7.12 20.95
C SER A 109 14.66 -6.07 20.41
N HIS A 110 14.19 -4.83 20.19
CA HIS A 110 15.03 -3.75 19.66
C HIS A 110 15.33 -2.67 20.70
N LYS A 111 16.48 -1.98 20.53
CA LYS A 111 16.88 -0.79 21.29
C LYS A 111 16.07 0.45 20.86
N THR A 112 14.76 0.44 21.13
CA THR A 112 13.80 1.46 20.69
C THR A 112 14.17 2.88 21.14
N ALA A 113 14.73 3.06 22.33
CA ALA A 113 15.17 4.37 22.82
C ALA A 113 16.27 5.00 21.96
N GLY A 114 17.29 4.24 21.58
CA GLY A 114 18.39 4.73 20.73
C GLY A 114 17.90 5.07 19.32
N ILE A 115 16.99 4.27 18.80
CA ILE A 115 16.34 4.49 17.50
C ILE A 115 15.55 5.82 17.52
N GLY A 116 14.76 6.05 18.57
CA GLY A 116 14.02 7.29 18.77
C GLY A 116 14.92 8.54 18.83
N ILE A 117 16.11 8.43 19.43
CA ILE A 117 17.10 9.52 19.46
C ILE A 117 17.61 9.82 18.04
N ILE A 118 17.94 8.79 17.24
CA ILE A 118 18.41 8.99 15.86
C ILE A 118 17.36 9.72 15.03
N TYR A 119 16.09 9.27 15.06
CA TYR A 119 15.01 9.95 14.35
C TYR A 119 14.73 11.37 14.88
N SER A 120 14.91 11.59 16.17
CA SER A 120 14.81 12.92 16.80
C SER A 120 15.88 13.87 16.31
N VAL A 121 17.13 13.42 16.22
CA VAL A 121 18.25 14.19 15.67
C VAL A 121 18.00 14.54 14.21
N VAL A 122 17.62 13.56 13.39
CA VAL A 122 17.28 13.80 11.97
C VAL A 122 16.13 14.82 11.86
N THR A 123 15.08 14.67 12.66
CA THR A 123 13.94 15.59 12.65
C THR A 123 14.33 17.00 13.09
N LEU A 124 15.20 17.14 14.09
CA LEU A 124 15.66 18.43 14.57
C LEU A 124 16.44 19.20 13.50
N PHE A 125 17.36 18.50 12.80
CA PHE A 125 18.19 19.11 11.77
C PHE A 125 17.48 19.29 10.43
N CYS A 126 16.56 18.40 10.05
CA CYS A 126 15.91 18.44 8.73
C CYS A 126 14.50 19.06 8.76
N GLY A 127 13.85 19.13 9.92
CA GLY A 127 12.47 19.60 10.03
C GLY A 127 12.30 21.12 10.18
N TRP A 128 13.35 21.84 10.60
CA TRP A 128 13.27 23.27 10.88
C TRP A 128 13.16 24.15 9.64
N TRP A 129 13.64 23.69 8.48
CA TRP A 129 13.78 24.51 7.28
C TRP A 129 12.47 24.83 6.53
N GLY A 130 11.31 24.46 7.08
CA GLY A 130 10.00 24.75 6.49
C GLY A 130 9.33 25.97 7.13
N ILE A 131 9.09 27.04 6.36
CA ILE A 131 8.30 28.22 6.78
C ILE A 131 6.91 28.10 6.13
N PRO A 132 5.79 28.26 6.86
CA PRO A 132 5.68 28.65 8.28
C PRO A 132 5.49 27.49 9.27
N HIS A 133 5.21 26.25 8.83
CA HIS A 133 4.76 25.17 9.73
C HIS A 133 5.85 24.17 10.16
N GLY A 134 7.06 24.25 9.62
CA GLY A 134 8.14 23.27 9.85
C GLY A 134 8.48 23.09 11.33
N PRO A 135 8.72 24.16 12.11
CA PRO A 135 9.02 24.05 13.54
C PRO A 135 7.89 23.39 14.33
N ILE A 136 6.62 23.67 14.01
CA ILE A 136 5.46 23.13 14.74
C ILE A 136 5.40 21.61 14.60
N TYR A 137 5.48 21.10 13.35
CA TYR A 137 5.47 19.66 13.09
C TYR A 137 6.72 18.95 13.62
N SER A 138 7.87 19.63 13.55
CA SER A 138 9.14 19.11 14.06
C SER A 138 9.10 18.94 15.57
N ILE A 139 8.59 19.93 16.31
CA ILE A 139 8.43 19.85 17.78
C ILE A 139 7.44 18.75 18.14
N ALA A 140 6.32 18.63 17.43
CA ALA A 140 5.33 17.59 17.67
C ALA A 140 5.91 16.17 17.43
N ALA A 141 6.69 16.01 16.36
CA ALA A 141 7.39 14.74 16.05
C ALA A 141 8.47 14.43 17.09
N LEU A 142 9.26 15.44 17.49
CA LEU A 142 10.31 15.31 18.49
C LEU A 142 9.72 14.88 19.85
N TYR A 143 8.65 15.54 20.28
CA TYR A 143 7.95 15.21 21.52
C TYR A 143 7.45 13.76 21.53
N ARG A 144 6.87 13.30 20.41
CA ARG A 144 6.40 11.92 20.26
C ARG A 144 7.57 10.92 20.29
N ASN A 145 8.67 11.22 19.61
CA ASN A 145 9.84 10.35 19.58
C ASN A 145 10.48 10.22 20.96
N VAL A 146 10.61 11.33 21.70
CA VAL A 146 11.16 11.36 23.07
C VAL A 146 10.27 10.60 24.06
N ARG A 147 8.95 10.60 23.87
CA ARG A 147 8.01 9.75 24.66
C ARG A 147 8.06 8.25 24.30
N GLY A 148 8.98 7.86 23.42
CA GLY A 148 9.17 6.48 23.00
C GLY A 148 8.30 6.09 21.83
N GLY A 149 7.98 7.04 20.94
CA GLY A 149 7.26 6.79 19.69
C GLY A 149 5.76 6.57 19.85
N HIS A 150 5.11 6.31 18.73
CA HIS A 150 3.71 5.93 18.67
C HIS A 150 3.58 4.42 18.91
N LYS A 151 3.07 4.07 20.09
CA LYS A 151 2.97 2.69 20.57
C LYS A 151 1.58 2.16 20.25
N ARG A 152 1.52 1.03 19.55
CA ARG A 152 0.29 0.29 19.27
C ARG A 152 0.54 -1.18 19.60
N THR A 153 -0.42 -1.84 20.21
CA THR A 153 -0.36 -3.29 20.36
C THR A 153 -0.68 -3.96 19.04
N VAL A 154 -0.19 -5.17 18.84
CA VAL A 154 -0.52 -5.97 17.65
C VAL A 154 -2.03 -6.16 17.52
N ALA A 155 -2.76 -6.33 18.61
CA ALA A 155 -4.23 -6.39 18.59
C ALA A 155 -4.86 -5.15 17.94
N VAL A 156 -4.43 -3.95 18.33
CA VAL A 156 -4.94 -2.69 17.76
C VAL A 156 -4.56 -2.57 16.28
N LEU A 157 -3.36 -3.00 15.89
CA LEU A 157 -2.95 -2.98 14.48
C LEU A 157 -3.80 -3.92 13.62
N LEU A 158 -4.15 -5.10 14.11
CA LEU A 158 -5.03 -6.03 13.41
C LEU A 158 -6.44 -5.45 13.24
N GLU A 159 -6.97 -4.78 14.26
CA GLU A 159 -8.25 -4.07 14.17
C GLU A 159 -8.22 -2.94 13.13
N GLU A 160 -7.12 -2.16 13.11
CA GLU A 160 -6.91 -1.10 12.12
C GLU A 160 -6.82 -1.65 10.68
N ILE A 161 -6.11 -2.76 10.47
CA ILE A 161 -6.03 -3.44 9.16
C ILE A 161 -7.42 -3.93 8.74
N ALA A 162 -8.16 -4.59 9.63
CA ALA A 162 -9.51 -5.07 9.35
C ALA A 162 -10.47 -3.92 9.00
N ALA A 163 -10.38 -2.79 9.70
CA ALA A 163 -11.17 -1.60 9.42
C ALA A 163 -10.81 -0.99 8.05
N ALA A 164 -9.52 -0.86 7.73
CA ALA A 164 -9.05 -0.35 6.45
C ALA A 164 -9.52 -1.23 5.27
N ASN A 165 -9.42 -2.56 5.42
CA ASN A 165 -9.88 -3.53 4.42
C ASN A 165 -11.40 -3.43 4.20
N ALA A 166 -12.19 -3.21 5.27
CA ALA A 166 -13.63 -3.01 5.17
C ALA A 166 -14.01 -1.71 4.45
N GLU A 167 -13.28 -0.63 4.69
CA GLU A 167 -13.45 0.64 3.97
C GLU A 167 -13.08 0.51 2.49
N GLU A 168 -11.99 -0.19 2.17
CA GLU A 168 -11.58 -0.45 0.78
C GLU A 168 -12.64 -1.27 0.03
N GLN A 169 -13.24 -2.29 0.66
CA GLN A 169 -14.34 -3.05 0.08
C GLN A 169 -15.60 -2.20 -0.17
N LYS A 170 -15.90 -1.24 0.71
CA LYS A 170 -17.02 -0.31 0.55
C LYS A 170 -16.80 0.69 -0.58
N ASN A 171 -15.55 1.10 -0.81
CA ASN A 171 -15.19 2.12 -1.78
C ASN A 171 -14.76 1.55 -3.15
N LYS A 172 -14.65 0.22 -3.26
CA LYS A 172 -14.51 -0.45 -4.54
C LYS A 172 -15.81 -0.21 -5.33
N PRO A 173 -15.78 0.48 -6.49
CA PRO A 173 -16.96 0.65 -7.30
C PRO A 173 -17.52 -0.74 -7.57
N GLU A 174 -18.79 -0.92 -7.22
CA GLU A 174 -19.57 -2.12 -7.47
C GLU A 174 -19.32 -2.51 -8.92
N THR A 175 -18.46 -3.52 -9.16
CA THR A 175 -18.42 -4.17 -10.45
C THR A 175 -19.83 -4.69 -10.62
N GLN A 176 -20.61 -4.00 -11.46
CA GLN A 176 -21.88 -4.47 -11.99
C GLN A 176 -21.76 -5.98 -12.20
N PRO A 177 -22.77 -6.78 -11.80
CA PRO A 177 -22.74 -8.22 -12.05
C PRO A 177 -22.51 -8.41 -13.56
N THR A 178 -21.28 -8.81 -13.91
CA THR A 178 -20.94 -9.20 -15.26
C THR A 178 -21.74 -10.45 -15.56
N SER A 179 -22.83 -10.26 -16.29
CA SER A 179 -23.67 -11.28 -16.90
C SER A 179 -24.45 -12.16 -15.92
N PRO A 180 -25.71 -12.51 -16.23
CA PRO A 180 -26.37 -13.63 -15.54
C PRO A 180 -25.49 -14.88 -15.64
N PRO A 181 -25.57 -15.82 -14.67
CA PRO A 181 -24.89 -17.11 -14.76
C PRO A 181 -25.09 -17.69 -16.16
N PRO A 182 -24.08 -18.33 -16.79
CA PRO A 182 -24.30 -19.10 -18.00
C PRO A 182 -25.49 -20.01 -17.72
N GLN A 183 -26.61 -19.77 -18.40
CA GLN A 183 -27.75 -20.65 -18.23
C GLN A 183 -27.25 -22.07 -18.51
N PRO A 184 -27.64 -23.08 -17.71
CA PRO A 184 -27.34 -24.46 -18.05
C PRO A 184 -27.73 -24.64 -19.50
N ILE A 185 -26.78 -25.07 -20.34
CA ILE A 185 -27.04 -25.38 -21.74
C ILE A 185 -28.19 -26.38 -21.71
N GLN A 186 -29.40 -25.92 -22.00
CA GLN A 186 -30.52 -26.84 -22.10
C GLN A 186 -30.14 -27.81 -23.22
N PRO A 187 -30.20 -29.13 -23.00
CA PRO A 187 -30.02 -30.08 -24.08
C PRO A 187 -30.90 -29.62 -25.23
N MET A 188 -30.34 -29.51 -26.43
CA MET A 188 -31.14 -29.25 -27.63
C MET A 188 -32.18 -30.37 -27.73
N GLU A 189 -33.36 -30.11 -27.16
CA GLU A 189 -34.52 -30.96 -27.29
C GLU A 189 -34.94 -30.85 -28.74
N ASN A 190 -34.57 -31.91 -29.45
CA ASN A 190 -34.82 -32.23 -30.83
C ASN A 190 -36.21 -31.74 -31.26
N GLN A 191 -36.27 -30.52 -31.81
CA GLN A 191 -37.43 -30.00 -32.53
C GLN A 191 -37.56 -30.80 -33.83
N THR A 192 -38.04 -32.03 -33.67
CA THR A 192 -38.57 -32.84 -34.76
C THR A 192 -39.89 -32.17 -35.11
N ALA A 193 -39.88 -31.39 -36.19
CA ALA A 193 -41.08 -30.78 -36.73
C ALA A 193 -42.19 -31.84 -36.89
N PRO A 194 -43.43 -31.58 -36.47
CA PRO A 194 -44.53 -32.49 -36.75
C PRO A 194 -44.82 -32.47 -38.26
N VAL A 195 -44.42 -33.54 -38.94
CA VAL A 195 -44.90 -33.89 -40.27
C VAL A 195 -46.42 -33.93 -40.20
N LYS A 196 -47.07 -32.93 -40.81
CA LYS A 196 -48.51 -32.95 -41.05
C LYS A 196 -48.83 -34.14 -41.95
N LEU A 197 -49.30 -35.24 -41.36
CA LEU A 197 -50.02 -36.27 -42.11
C LEU A 197 -51.33 -35.65 -42.61
N SER A 198 -51.34 -35.28 -43.89
CA SER A 198 -52.56 -35.01 -44.63
C SER A 198 -53.45 -36.25 -44.59
N LYS A 199 -54.68 -36.07 -44.10
CA LYS A 199 -55.74 -37.08 -44.14
C LYS A 199 -55.95 -37.53 -45.58
N GLU A 200 -55.55 -38.77 -45.83
CA GLU A 200 -55.91 -39.56 -46.98
C GLU A 200 -57.43 -39.80 -46.94
N LYS A 201 -58.17 -39.15 -47.85
CA LYS A 201 -59.60 -39.39 -48.07
C LYS A 201 -59.74 -40.44 -49.17
N GLY A 202 -59.41 -41.68 -48.83
CA GLY A 202 -59.59 -42.86 -49.67
C GLY A 202 -61.06 -43.24 -49.75
N LYS A 203 -61.60 -43.07 -50.95
CA LYS A 203 -62.99 -43.27 -51.35
C LYS A 203 -63.29 -44.76 -51.53
N ASP A 204 -64.52 -45.09 -51.15
CA ASP A 204 -65.24 -46.36 -51.19
C ASP A 204 -64.96 -47.24 -52.44
N PRO A 205 -64.62 -48.54 -52.27
CA PRO A 205 -64.28 -49.46 -53.36
C PRO A 205 -65.47 -50.01 -54.18
N ASN A 206 -66.60 -49.30 -54.29
CA ASN A 206 -67.76 -49.82 -55.03
C ASN A 206 -68.59 -48.76 -55.76
N SER A 207 -68.03 -48.13 -56.82
CA SER A 207 -68.86 -47.52 -57.86
C SER A 207 -68.35 -47.87 -59.27
N PRO A 208 -69.15 -48.57 -60.10
CA PRO A 208 -68.87 -48.81 -61.50
C PRO A 208 -69.27 -47.60 -62.35
N TRP A 209 -68.68 -47.51 -63.55
CA TRP A 209 -68.93 -46.60 -64.68
C TRP A 209 -67.86 -45.52 -64.95
N SER A 210 -67.31 -45.68 -66.17
CA SER A 210 -66.44 -44.83 -67.01
C SER A 210 -65.00 -44.58 -66.56
#